data_AF-A0A939QN59-F1
#
_entry.id   AF-A0A939QN59-F1
#
_cell.length_a   1.000
_cell.length_b   1.000
_cell.length_c   1.000
_cell.angle_alpha   90.00
_cell.angle_beta   90.00
_cell.angle_gamma   90.00
#
_symmetry.space_group_name_H-M   'P 1'
#
loop_
_entity.id
_entity.type
_entity.pdbx_description
1 polymer ?
#
loop_
_entity_poly.entity_id
_entity_poly.type
_entity_poly.pdbx_seq_one_letter_code
_entity_poly.pdbx_strand_id
1 'polypeptide(L)'
;MTAAKRLSIPEALAIAEAALAVHKPGEMILGAWADARGVAVAHGFSENVVTVGPGPLLVDRVSGEVSFLGSIEQLDRLNAMREVPVR
;
A
#
# COMPACT_ATOMS: atom_id res chain seq x y z
N MET A 1 -0.72 22.74 19.06
CA MET A 1 -0.31 21.95 17.89
C MET A 1 -1.29 20.80 17.75
N THR A 2 -2.23 20.89 16.82
CA THR A 2 -3.19 19.82 16.52
C THR A 2 -2.40 18.61 16.03
N ALA A 3 -2.54 17.45 16.68
CA ALA A 3 -1.95 16.22 16.17
C ALA A 3 -2.44 16.02 14.73
N ALA A 4 -1.50 15.93 13.77
CA ALA A 4 -1.86 15.64 12.39
C ALA A 4 -2.69 14.35 12.38
N LYS A 5 -3.92 14.42 11.88
CA LYS A 5 -4.82 13.27 11.84
C LYS A 5 -4.17 12.21 10.95
N ARG A 6 -3.66 11.14 11.57
CA ARG A 6 -3.10 10.00 10.86
C ARG A 6 -4.24 9.20 10.24
N LEU A 7 -4.09 8.85 8.97
CA LEU A 7 -5.00 7.97 8.26
C LEU A 7 -5.12 6.63 9.01
N SER A 8 -6.35 6.18 9.20
CA SER A 8 -6.65 4.81 9.59
C SER A 8 -6.21 3.85 8.48
N ILE A 9 -6.08 2.56 8.82
CA ILE A 9 -5.74 1.54 7.82
C ILE A 9 -6.81 1.50 6.70
N PRO A 10 -8.13 1.53 6.99
CA PRO A 10 -9.14 1.59 5.93
C PRO A 10 -9.05 2.84 5.04
N GLU A 11 -8.76 4.02 5.61
CA GLU A 11 -8.57 5.25 4.81
C GLU A 11 -7.35 5.12 3.88
N ALA A 12 -6.25 4.53 4.35
CA ALA A 12 -5.06 4.30 3.53
C ALA A 12 -5.29 3.24 2.43
N LEU A 13 -6.05 2.18 2.72
CA LEU A 13 -6.44 1.18 1.73
C LEU A 13 -7.33 1.81 0.64
N ALA A 14 -8.29 2.65 1.01
CA ALA A 14 -9.14 3.36 0.03
C ALA A 14 -8.31 4.27 -0.89
N ILE A 15 -7.27 4.93 -0.38
CA ILE A 15 -6.32 5.70 -1.19
C ILE A 15 -5.55 4.79 -2.15
N ALA A 16 -5.08 3.64 -1.67
CA ALA A 16 -4.37 2.67 -2.49
C ALA A 16 -5.24 2.15 -3.65
N GLU A 17 -6.51 1.81 -3.37
CA GLU A 17 -7.48 1.42 -4.40
C GLU A 17 -7.71 2.53 -5.43
N ALA A 18 -7.89 3.77 -4.98
CA ALA A 18 -8.07 4.91 -5.88
C ALA A 18 -6.82 5.14 -6.77
N ALA A 19 -5.63 5.02 -6.20
CA ALA A 19 -4.38 5.14 -6.96
C ALA A 19 -4.24 4.03 -8.02
N LEU A 20 -4.58 2.78 -7.68
CA LEU A 20 -4.58 1.68 -8.64
C LEU A 20 -5.61 1.88 -9.74
N ALA A 21 -6.83 2.33 -9.41
CA ALA A 21 -7.86 2.61 -10.40
C ALA A 21 -7.43 3.67 -11.43
N VAL A 22 -6.63 4.66 -11.02
CA VAL A 22 -6.13 5.73 -11.89
C VAL A 22 -4.91 5.29 -12.70
N HIS A 23 -3.93 4.65 -12.06
CA HIS A 23 -2.61 4.40 -12.66
C HIS A 23 -2.43 3.00 -13.24
N LYS A 24 -3.23 2.03 -12.76
CA LYS A 24 -3.15 0.60 -13.13
C LYS A 24 -4.55 -0.01 -13.25
N PRO A 25 -5.38 0.49 -14.18
CA PRO A 25 -6.76 0.05 -14.31
C PRO A 25 -6.87 -1.46 -14.53
N GLY A 26 -7.71 -2.12 -13.73
CA GLY A 26 -7.91 -3.57 -13.76
C GLY A 26 -7.04 -4.35 -12.77
N GLU A 27 -6.06 -3.72 -12.12
CA GLU A 27 -5.37 -4.33 -10.98
C GLU A 27 -6.18 -4.17 -9.69
N MET A 28 -6.12 -5.19 -8.84
CA MET A 28 -6.77 -5.24 -7.53
C MET A 28 -5.76 -5.50 -6.42
N ILE A 29 -6.11 -5.14 -5.19
CA ILE A 29 -5.28 -5.46 -4.02
C ILE A 29 -5.37 -6.95 -3.73
N LEU A 30 -4.21 -7.60 -3.62
CA LEU A 30 -4.05 -9.03 -3.34
C LEU A 30 -3.65 -9.29 -1.88
N GLY A 31 -3.05 -8.29 -1.23
CA GLY A 31 -2.61 -8.37 0.16
C GLY A 31 -2.18 -7.00 0.68
N ALA A 32 -2.19 -6.83 2.00
CA ALA A 32 -1.82 -5.57 2.63
C ALA A 32 -1.02 -5.79 3.91
N TRP A 33 -0.05 -4.90 4.14
CA TRP A 33 0.76 -4.86 5.35
C TRP A 33 0.80 -3.44 5.91
N ALA A 34 0.69 -3.29 7.21
CA ALA A 34 0.68 -1.99 7.85
C ALA A 34 1.68 -1.91 9.00
N ASP A 35 2.20 -0.70 9.19
CA ASP A 35 2.90 -0.27 10.41
C ASP A 35 2.28 1.03 10.92
N ALA A 36 2.93 1.66 11.88
CA ALA A 36 2.50 2.95 12.40
C ALA A 36 2.55 4.06 11.34
N ARG A 37 3.41 3.96 10.33
CA ARG A 37 3.73 5.02 9.38
C ARG A 37 3.04 4.85 8.02
N GLY A 38 2.70 3.64 7.60
CA GLY A 38 2.24 3.36 6.25
C GLY A 38 1.42 2.09 6.11
N VAL A 39 0.81 1.93 4.94
CA VAL A 39 0.18 0.69 4.46
C VAL A 39 0.79 0.35 3.11
N ALA A 40 1.42 -0.81 2.99
CA ALA A 40 1.89 -1.37 1.74
C ALA A 40 0.86 -2.36 1.19
N VAL A 41 0.57 -2.30 -0.11
CA VAL A 41 -0.36 -3.22 -0.77
C VAL A 41 0.32 -3.93 -1.94
N ALA A 42 0.18 -5.26 -1.97
CA ALA A 42 0.45 -6.05 -3.15
C ALA A 42 -0.75 -5.94 -4.09
N HIS A 43 -0.50 -5.80 -5.39
CA HIS A 43 -1.54 -5.61 -6.38
C HIS A 43 -1.25 -6.41 -7.66
N GLY A 44 -2.28 -6.76 -8.41
CA GLY A 44 -2.17 -7.51 -9.67
C GLY A 44 -3.52 -7.75 -10.32
N PHE A 45 -3.53 -8.39 -11.49
CA PHE A 45 -4.76 -8.62 -12.27
C PHE A 45 -5.57 -9.82 -11.79
N SER A 46 -4.92 -10.78 -11.15
CA SER A 46 -5.55 -11.96 -10.55
C SER A 46 -4.62 -12.56 -9.50
N GLU A 47 -5.18 -13.40 -8.62
CA GLU A 47 -4.43 -14.13 -7.58
C GLU A 47 -3.27 -14.98 -8.15
N ASN A 48 -3.32 -15.33 -9.44
CA ASN A 48 -2.37 -16.20 -10.12
C ASN A 48 -1.32 -15.47 -10.97
N VAL A 49 -1.44 -14.14 -11.10
CA VAL A 49 -0.51 -13.33 -11.90
C VAL A 49 0.05 -12.22 -11.02
N VAL A 50 1.15 -12.54 -10.33
CA VAL A 50 2.03 -11.53 -9.74
C VAL A 50 2.78 -10.91 -10.89
N THR A 51 2.29 -9.79 -11.40
CA THR A 51 3.04 -9.01 -12.39
C THR A 51 4.38 -8.63 -11.77
N VAL A 52 5.48 -8.90 -12.48
CA VAL A 52 6.82 -8.38 -12.18
C VAL A 52 6.81 -6.88 -12.52
N GLY A 53 6.06 -6.12 -11.71
CA GLY A 53 5.91 -4.67 -11.80
C GLY A 53 6.77 -3.98 -10.75
N PRO A 54 6.68 -2.63 -10.65
CA PRO A 54 7.21 -1.92 -9.49
C PRO A 54 6.59 -2.58 -8.25
N GLY A 55 7.40 -2.80 -7.21
CA GLY A 55 6.99 -3.54 -6.01
C GLY A 55 5.79 -2.91 -5.29
N PRO A 56 5.44 -3.42 -4.10
CA PRO A 56 4.17 -3.06 -3.45
C PRO A 56 3.94 -1.55 -3.36
N LEU A 57 2.69 -1.13 -3.50
CA LEU A 57 2.31 0.27 -3.40
C LEU A 57 2.25 0.67 -1.93
N LEU A 58 3.02 1.67 -1.50
CA LEU A 58 3.04 2.20 -0.15
C LEU A 58 2.26 3.51 -0.06
N VAL A 59 1.32 3.55 0.88
CA VAL A 59 0.60 4.77 1.30
C VAL A 59 1.14 5.23 2.65
N ASP A 60 1.71 6.44 2.71
CA ASP A 60 2.10 7.06 3.96
C ASP A 60 0.85 7.55 4.72
N ARG A 61 0.71 7.11 5.97
CA ARG A 61 -0.50 7.38 6.77
C ARG A 61 -0.52 8.79 7.37
N VAL A 62 0.56 9.56 7.29
CA VAL A 62 0.63 10.93 7.81
C VAL A 62 0.35 11.94 6.71
N SER A 63 0.94 11.74 5.54
CA SER A 63 0.86 12.64 4.39
C SER A 63 -0.19 12.22 3.35
N GLY A 64 -0.55 10.93 3.30
CA GLY A 64 -1.36 10.36 2.22
C GLY A 64 -0.58 10.14 0.92
N GLU A 65 0.75 10.36 0.93
CA GLU A 65 1.59 10.16 -0.24
C GLU A 65 1.61 8.69 -0.67
N VAL A 66 1.57 8.49 -1.99
CA VAL A 66 1.57 7.17 -2.62
C VAL A 66 2.89 6.98 -3.37
N SER A 67 3.58 5.88 -3.10
CA SER A 67 4.85 5.52 -3.74
C SER A 67 4.92 4.03 -4.03
N PHE A 68 5.66 3.64 -5.06
CA PHE A 68 5.94 2.21 -5.27
C PHE A 68 7.23 1.83 -4.55
N LEU A 69 7.21 0.69 -3.84
CA LEU A 69 8.42 0.15 -3.23
C LEU A 69 9.32 -0.41 -4.33
N GLY A 70 10.51 0.17 -4.48
CA GLY A 70 11.52 -0.24 -5.46
C GLY A 70 12.95 -0.28 -4.92
N SER A 71 13.19 0.23 -3.70
CA SER A 71 14.50 0.17 -3.04
C SER A 71 14.60 -0.98 -2.02
N ILE A 72 15.82 -1.39 -1.68
CA ILE A 72 16.08 -2.43 -0.67
C ILE A 72 15.56 -2.00 0.71
N GLU A 73 15.80 -0.74 1.11
CA GLU A 73 15.33 -0.18 2.39
C GLU A 73 13.80 -0.22 2.52
N GLN A 74 13.11 -0.05 1.40
CA GLN A 74 11.66 -0.15 1.30
C GLN A 74 11.15 -1.59 1.47
N LEU A 75 11.90 -2.58 0.98
CA LEU A 75 11.61 -4.01 1.18
C LEU A 75 11.91 -4.47 2.62
N ASP A 76 12.98 -3.97 3.25
CA ASP A 76 13.27 -4.21 4.67
C ASP A 76 12.13 -3.67 5.55
N ARG A 77 11.60 -2.50 5.20
CA ARG A 77 10.43 -1.95 5.88
C ARG A 77 9.21 -2.85 5.72
N LEU A 78 8.92 -3.33 4.51
CA LEU A 78 7.80 -4.26 4.28
C LEU A 78 7.92 -5.51 5.16
N ASN A 79 9.12 -6.06 5.30
CA ASN A 79 9.37 -7.24 6.13
C ASN A 79 9.09 -7.01 7.63
N ALA A 80 9.14 -5.76 8.10
CA ALA A 80 8.81 -5.38 9.47
C ALA A 80 7.31 -5.02 9.66
N MET A 81 6.54 -4.89 8.59
CA MET A 81 5.11 -4.60 8.65
C MET A 81 4.29 -5.83 9.00
N ARG A 82 3.11 -5.63 9.59
CA ARG A 82 2.18 -6.71 9.90
C ARG A 82 1.12 -6.81 8.84
N GLU A 83 0.82 -8.04 8.43
CA GLU A 83 -0.31 -8.29 7.53
C GLU A 83 -1.61 -7.77 8.16
N VAL A 84 -2.45 -7.16 7.33
CA VAL A 84 -3.75 -6.62 7.72
C VAL A 84 -4.83 -7.06 6.74
N PRO A 85 -6.07 -7.25 7.22
CA PRO A 85 -7.17 -7.59 6.34
C PRO A 85 -7.43 -6.45 5.35
N VAL A 86 -7.65 -6.83 4.09
CA VAL A 86 -8.02 -5.91 3.01
C VAL A 86 -9.54 -5.64 3.00
N ARG A 87 -10.31 -6.39 3.80
CA ARG A 87 -11.78 -6.28 3.99
C ARG A 87 -12.17 -6.52 5.45
#